data_AF-A0A838U1N5-F1
#
_entry.id   AF-A0A838U1N5-F1
#
_cell.length_a   1.000
_cell.length_b   1.000
_cell.length_c   1.000
_cell.angle_alpha   90.00
_cell.angle_beta   90.00
_cell.angle_gamma   90.00
#
_symmetry.space_group_name_H-M   'P 1'
#
loop_
_entity.id
_entity.type
_entity.pdbx_description
1 polymer ?
#
loop_
_entity_poly.entity_id
_entity_poly.type
_entity_poly.pdbx_seq_one_letter_code
_entity_poly.pdbx_strand_id
1 'polypeptide(L)'
;MSVEVFTFNALKRAWKEANWISEREHVTPYIWKNPDLFNIGEFLNINKNHSNIRLTVDCKQDLILIRKIYRTLYSTNPYFKLHDILELINKNPEILDINKNVIKYEGYEKSIEKDKILE
;
A
#
# COMPACT_ATOMS: atom_id res chain seq x y z
N MET A 1 0.61 5.51 -2.06
CA MET A 1 0.81 5.21 -0.63
C MET A 1 -0.52 4.80 -0.06
N SER A 2 -0.54 3.79 0.81
CA SER A 2 -1.77 3.25 1.37
C SER A 2 -1.97 3.81 2.77
N VAL A 3 -3.12 4.40 3.02
CA VAL A 3 -3.60 4.80 4.34
C VAL A 3 -5.06 4.42 4.40
N GLU A 4 -5.44 3.70 5.43
CA GLU A 4 -6.83 3.34 5.71
C GLU A 4 -7.20 3.91 7.09
N VAL A 5 -8.38 4.52 7.18
CA VAL A 5 -8.89 5.10 8.42
C VAL A 5 -10.27 4.52 8.67
N PHE A 6 -10.46 3.98 9.86
CA PHE A 6 -11.72 3.36 10.26
C PHE A 6 -11.99 3.61 11.74
N THR A 7 -13.26 3.55 12.13
CA THR A 7 -13.64 3.66 13.53
C THR A 7 -13.27 2.40 14.29
N PHE A 8 -13.09 2.52 15.61
CA PHE A 8 -12.93 1.36 16.48
C PHE A 8 -14.10 0.37 16.34
N ASN A 9 -15.33 0.87 16.16
CA ASN A 9 -16.50 0.01 15.98
C ASN A 9 -16.42 -0.81 14.70
N ALA A 10 -15.94 -0.22 13.59
CA ALA A 10 -15.73 -0.96 12.35
C ALA A 10 -14.68 -2.06 12.51
N LEU A 11 -13.53 -1.73 13.15
CA LEU A 11 -12.48 -2.70 13.44
C LEU A 11 -12.97 -3.83 14.37
N LYS A 12 -13.69 -3.48 15.44
CA LYS A 12 -14.25 -4.45 16.40
C LYS A 12 -15.24 -5.39 15.73
N ARG A 13 -16.05 -4.88 14.80
CA ARG A 13 -16.98 -5.68 14.02
C ARG A 13 -16.22 -6.65 13.11
N ALA A 14 -15.26 -6.15 12.33
CA ALA A 14 -14.41 -6.98 11.49
C ALA A 14 -13.70 -8.07 12.31
N TRP A 15 -13.16 -7.75 13.48
CA TRP A 15 -12.57 -8.73 14.39
C TRP A 15 -13.57 -9.76 14.95
N LYS A 16 -14.86 -9.45 15.05
CA LYS A 16 -15.84 -10.46 15.51
C LYS A 16 -16.35 -11.34 14.38
N GLU A 17 -16.53 -10.76 13.20
CA GLU A 17 -17.32 -11.36 12.12
C GLU A 17 -16.45 -11.90 10.97
N ALA A 18 -15.18 -11.50 10.85
CA ALA A 18 -14.26 -12.05 9.85
C ALA A 18 -13.92 -13.52 10.17
N ASN A 19 -14.20 -14.40 9.22
CA ASN A 19 -13.97 -15.84 9.37
C ASN A 19 -12.82 -16.34 8.51
N TRP A 20 -12.43 -15.58 7.48
CA TRP A 20 -11.32 -15.94 6.62
C TRP A 20 -9.98 -15.55 7.24
N ILE A 21 -8.98 -16.43 7.12
CA ILE A 21 -7.62 -16.15 7.62
C ILE A 21 -7.04 -14.91 6.96
N SER A 22 -7.24 -14.71 5.66
CA SER A 22 -6.75 -13.52 4.96
C SER A 22 -7.37 -12.23 5.51
N GLU A 23 -8.65 -12.25 5.90
CA GLU A 23 -9.34 -11.10 6.48
C GLU A 23 -8.80 -10.75 7.87
N ARG A 24 -8.35 -11.77 8.63
CA ARG A 24 -7.74 -11.60 9.95
C ARG A 24 -6.32 -11.07 9.85
N GLU A 25 -5.55 -11.56 8.89
CA GLU A 25 -4.17 -11.14 8.64
C GLU A 25 -4.10 -9.70 8.12
N HIS A 26 -4.92 -9.39 7.10
CA HIS A 26 -4.88 -8.10 6.40
C HIS A 26 -5.86 -7.07 6.94
N VAL A 27 -6.66 -7.44 7.95
CA VAL A 27 -7.53 -6.60 8.78
C VAL A 27 -8.71 -5.94 8.06
N THR A 28 -8.46 -5.17 7.01
CA THR A 28 -9.48 -4.40 6.29
C THR A 28 -10.27 -5.16 5.22
N PRO A 29 -9.86 -6.34 4.70
CA PRO A 29 -10.64 -7.06 3.69
C PRO A 29 -12.09 -7.33 4.07
N TYR A 30 -12.35 -7.69 5.32
CA TYR A 30 -13.73 -7.87 5.77
C TYR A 30 -14.57 -6.59 5.64
N ILE A 31 -13.97 -5.41 5.83
CA ILE A 31 -14.67 -4.14 5.75
C ILE A 31 -15.08 -3.84 4.30
N TRP A 32 -14.13 -3.83 3.36
CA TRP A 32 -14.43 -3.43 1.98
C TRP A 32 -15.12 -4.52 1.15
N LYS A 33 -15.04 -5.81 1.55
CA LYS A 33 -15.85 -6.89 0.95
C LYS A 33 -17.33 -6.84 1.32
N ASN A 34 -17.71 -6.08 2.35
CA ASN A 34 -19.08 -6.04 2.88
C ASN A 34 -19.65 -4.60 2.88
N PRO A 35 -19.83 -3.95 1.72
CA PRO A 35 -20.28 -2.56 1.63
C PRO A 35 -21.68 -2.34 2.23
N ASP A 36 -22.53 -3.37 2.29
CA ASP A 36 -23.84 -3.28 2.94
C ASP A 36 -23.75 -3.19 4.47
N LEU A 37 -22.60 -3.55 5.06
CA LEU A 37 -22.36 -3.57 6.50
C LEU A 37 -21.58 -2.35 7.00
N PHE A 38 -20.97 -1.58 6.10
CA PHE A 38 -20.05 -0.50 6.42
C PHE A 38 -20.27 0.73 5.53
N ASN A 39 -20.16 1.92 6.12
CA ASN A 39 -20.07 3.16 5.35
C ASN A 39 -18.63 3.33 4.85
N ILE A 40 -18.40 3.09 3.57
CA ILE A 40 -17.08 3.12 2.94
C ILE A 40 -16.95 4.39 2.08
N GLY A 41 -15.80 5.05 2.20
CA GLY A 41 -15.42 6.16 1.32
C GLY A 41 -13.97 5.99 0.87
N GLU A 42 -13.68 6.42 -0.36
CA GLU A 42 -12.34 6.39 -0.93
C GLU A 42 -11.80 7.82 -1.09
N PHE A 43 -10.57 8.04 -0.63
CA PHE A 43 -9.87 9.31 -0.85
C PHE A 43 -9.01 9.20 -2.11
N LEU A 44 -9.62 9.50 -3.27
CA LEU A 44 -8.95 9.43 -4.56
C LEU A 44 -8.33 10.78 -4.92
N ASN A 45 -7.07 10.75 -5.36
CA ASN A 45 -6.48 11.91 -6.04
C ASN A 45 -6.90 11.89 -7.52
N ILE A 46 -8.01 12.58 -7.83
CA ILE A 46 -8.64 12.60 -9.16
C ILE A 46 -7.69 13.16 -10.24
N ASN A 47 -6.74 14.01 -9.85
CA ASN A 47 -5.91 14.75 -10.81
C ASN A 47 -4.62 14.03 -11.23
N LYS A 48 -4.14 13.04 -10.47
CA LYS A 48 -2.91 12.31 -10.81
C LYS A 48 -2.95 10.87 -10.30
N ASN A 49 -2.90 9.93 -11.25
CA ASN A 49 -2.76 8.52 -10.94
C ASN A 49 -1.27 8.16 -10.72
N HIS A 50 -0.92 7.82 -9.49
CA HIS A 50 0.43 7.38 -9.09
C HIS A 50 0.47 5.90 -8.72
N SER A 51 -0.50 5.09 -9.20
CA SER A 51 -0.63 3.68 -8.82
C SER A 51 0.55 2.81 -9.26
N ASN A 52 1.27 3.22 -10.30
CA ASN A 52 2.48 2.60 -10.83
C ASN A 52 3.74 2.87 -9.98
N ILE A 53 3.68 3.80 -9.03
CA ILE A 53 4.82 4.12 -8.16
C ILE A 53 4.76 3.25 -6.91
N ARG A 54 5.74 2.34 -6.77
CA ARG A 54 5.88 1.45 -5.61
C ARG A 54 6.93 2.01 -4.64
N LEU A 55 6.45 2.66 -3.57
CA LEU A 55 7.27 3.19 -2.46
C LEU A 55 7.05 2.36 -1.18
N THR A 56 7.49 1.10 -1.19
CA THR A 56 7.54 0.19 -0.04
C THR A 56 8.94 -0.44 0.02
N VAL A 57 9.22 -1.33 0.99
CA VAL A 57 10.50 -2.04 1.12
C VAL A 57 10.25 -3.51 1.48
N ASP A 58 9.78 -4.29 0.50
CA ASP A 58 9.52 -5.73 0.70
C ASP A 58 10.60 -6.63 0.07
N CYS A 59 11.29 -6.13 -0.96
CA CYS A 59 12.35 -6.87 -1.66
C CYS A 59 13.63 -6.04 -1.87
N LYS A 60 14.67 -6.68 -2.41
CA LYS A 60 15.96 -6.03 -2.68
C LYS A 60 15.83 -4.84 -3.63
N GLN A 61 15.01 -4.97 -4.67
CA GLN A 61 14.78 -3.93 -5.69
C GLN A 61 14.13 -2.70 -5.06
N ASP A 62 13.13 -2.90 -4.21
CA ASP A 62 12.50 -1.83 -3.46
C ASP A 62 13.50 -1.06 -2.58
N LEU A 63 14.35 -1.79 -1.85
CA LEU A 63 15.39 -1.16 -1.03
C LEU A 63 16.40 -0.36 -1.85
N ILE A 64 16.77 -0.85 -3.06
CA ILE A 64 17.65 -0.11 -3.97
C ILE A 64 17.00 1.20 -4.41
N LEU A 65 15.72 1.17 -4.79
CA LEU A 65 14.97 2.37 -5.17
C LEU A 65 14.93 3.38 -4.03
N ILE A 66 14.51 2.96 -2.83
CA ILE A 66 14.41 3.86 -1.67
C ILE A 66 15.78 4.46 -1.32
N ARG A 67 16.86 3.67 -1.34
CA ARG A 67 18.22 4.20 -1.11
C ARG A 67 18.63 5.21 -2.18
N LYS A 68 18.27 5.01 -3.45
CA LYS A 68 18.54 5.98 -4.52
C LYS A 68 17.80 7.28 -4.28
N ILE A 69 16.52 7.22 -3.91
CA ILE A 69 15.71 8.41 -3.57
C ILE A 69 16.36 9.18 -2.40
N TYR A 70 16.70 8.50 -1.31
CA TYR A 70 17.34 9.12 -0.15
C TYR A 70 18.69 9.75 -0.50
N ARG A 71 19.55 9.06 -1.25
CA ARG A 71 20.86 9.62 -1.67
C ARG A 71 20.71 10.90 -2.49
N THR A 72 19.65 11.01 -3.29
CA THR A 72 19.42 12.19 -4.15
C THR A 72 18.82 13.36 -3.38
N LEU A 73 17.87 13.11 -2.48
CA LEU A 73 17.10 14.20 -1.84
C LEU A 73 17.64 14.61 -0.47
N TYR A 74 18.23 13.68 0.29
CA TYR A 74 18.50 13.90 1.71
C TYR A 74 19.58 14.96 1.96
N SER A 75 20.62 15.02 1.12
CA SER A 75 21.68 16.03 1.27
C SER A 75 21.19 17.46 1.04
N THR A 76 20.15 17.62 0.21
CA THR A 76 19.58 18.93 -0.15
C THR A 76 18.45 19.33 0.80
N ASN A 77 17.61 18.36 1.18
CA ASN A 77 16.50 18.58 2.09
C ASN A 77 16.26 17.31 2.93
N PRO A 78 16.75 17.25 4.18
CA PRO A 78 16.53 16.10 5.06
C PRO A 78 15.05 15.82 5.39
N TYR A 79 14.16 16.79 5.17
CA TYR A 79 12.73 16.73 5.45
C TYR A 79 11.88 16.71 4.16
N PHE A 80 12.44 16.18 3.07
CA PHE A 80 11.71 16.02 1.81
C PHE A 80 10.41 15.23 2.01
N LYS A 81 9.37 15.62 1.27
CA LYS A 81 8.03 15.06 1.33
C LYS A 81 7.73 14.25 0.07
N LEU A 82 6.55 13.65 0.03
CA LEU A 82 6.08 12.91 -1.15
C LEU A 82 6.15 13.76 -2.43
N HIS A 83 5.86 15.06 -2.35
CA HIS A 83 5.93 15.95 -3.52
C HIS A 83 7.33 15.99 -4.15
N ASP A 84 8.39 16.10 -3.32
CA ASP A 84 9.77 16.12 -3.79
C ASP A 84 10.18 14.79 -4.46
N ILE A 85 9.69 13.66 -3.92
CA ILE A 85 9.89 12.33 -4.51
C ILE A 85 9.19 12.24 -5.88
N LEU A 86 7.95 12.73 -5.98
CA LEU A 86 7.21 12.74 -7.24
C LEU A 86 7.88 13.64 -8.28
N GLU A 87 8.42 14.78 -7.87
CA GLU A 87 9.19 15.66 -8.76
C GLU A 87 10.47 14.99 -9.26
N LEU A 88 11.21 14.30 -8.37
CA LEU A 88 12.39 13.51 -8.73
C LEU A 88 12.05 12.44 -9.78
N ILE A 89 10.95 11.71 -9.58
CA ILE A 89 10.49 10.67 -10.50
C ILE A 89 10.03 11.27 -11.84
N ASN A 90 9.32 12.40 -11.82
CA ASN A 90 8.90 13.07 -13.07
C ASN A 90 10.10 13.56 -13.89
N LYS A 91 11.19 13.97 -13.22
CA LYS A 91 12.44 14.38 -13.87
C LYS A 91 13.29 13.19 -14.35
N ASN A 92 13.18 12.04 -13.69
CA ASN A 92 14.00 10.84 -13.92
C ASN A 92 13.13 9.57 -13.87
N PRO A 93 12.20 9.36 -14.83
CA PRO A 93 11.23 8.27 -14.78
C PRO A 93 11.87 6.87 -14.78
N GLU A 94 13.07 6.72 -15.35
CA GLU A 94 13.85 5.49 -15.38
C GLU A 94 14.25 4.98 -13.98
N ILE A 95 14.14 5.82 -12.95
CA ILE A 95 14.36 5.37 -11.57
C ILE A 95 13.39 4.25 -11.18
N LEU A 96 12.18 4.23 -11.76
CA LEU A 96 11.18 3.21 -11.49
C LEU A 96 11.50 1.86 -12.15
N ASP A 97 12.41 1.81 -13.12
CA ASP A 97 12.84 0.55 -13.73
C ASP A 97 13.50 -0.40 -12.72
N ILE A 98 13.98 0.14 -11.60
CA ILE A 98 14.62 -0.62 -10.52
C ILE A 98 13.67 -1.68 -9.95
N ASN A 99 12.39 -1.35 -9.74
CA ASN A 99 11.40 -2.24 -9.13
C ASN A 99 10.13 -2.43 -9.96
N LYS A 100 10.12 -2.02 -11.24
CA LYS A 100 8.94 -2.16 -12.11
C LYS A 100 8.38 -3.58 -12.26
N ASN A 101 9.24 -4.59 -12.13
CA ASN A 101 8.87 -6.00 -12.29
C ASN A 101 8.45 -6.66 -10.96
N VAL A 102 8.41 -5.91 -9.86
CA VAL A 102 8.00 -6.43 -8.54
C VAL A 102 6.47 -6.48 -8.48
N ILE A 103 5.93 -7.63 -8.13
CA ILE A 103 4.48 -7.84 -7.96
C ILE A 103 4.03 -7.04 -6.74
N LYS A 104 3.04 -6.15 -6.94
CA LYS A 104 2.68 -5.14 -5.92
C LYS A 104 2.03 -5.73 -4.67
N TYR A 105 1.22 -6.76 -4.81
CA TYR A 105 0.40 -7.34 -3.74
C TYR A 105 0.73 -8.81 -3.48
N GLU A 106 1.97 -9.23 -3.77
CA GLU A 106 2.41 -10.63 -3.69
C GLU A 106 2.06 -11.29 -2.34
N GLY A 107 2.22 -10.56 -1.23
CA GLY A 107 1.88 -11.07 0.11
C GLY A 107 0.38 -11.35 0.27
N TYR A 108 -0.46 -10.40 -0.15
CA TYR A 108 -1.92 -10.57 -0.08
C TYR A 108 -2.41 -11.67 -1.01
N GLU A 109 -1.89 -11.75 -2.24
CA GLU A 109 -2.23 -12.80 -3.20
C GLU A 109 -1.93 -14.19 -2.63
N LYS A 110 -0.76 -14.37 -2.00
CA LYS A 110 -0.40 -15.63 -1.32
C LYS A 110 -1.33 -15.97 -0.16
N SER A 111 -1.79 -14.98 0.61
CA SER A 111 -2.79 -15.20 1.67
C SER A 111 -4.13 -15.65 1.10
N ILE A 112 -4.54 -15.09 -0.04
CA ILE A 112 -5.78 -15.45 -0.74
C ILE A 112 -5.70 -16.87 -1.33
N GLU A 113 -4.57 -17.26 -1.93
CA GLU A 113 -4.36 -18.62 -2.46
C GLU A 113 -4.50 -19.72 -1.39
N LYS A 114 -4.17 -19.39 -0.14
CA LYS A 114 -4.22 -20.31 1.01
C LYS A 114 -5.41 -20.06 1.92
N ASP A 115 -6.34 -19.21 1.49
CA ASP A 115 -7.38 -18.71 2.37
C ASP A 115 -8.36 -19.81 2.75
N LYS A 116 -8.77 -19.79 4.00
CA LYS A 116 -9.73 -20.73 4.57
C LYS A 116 -10.44 -20.10 5.74
N ILE A 117 -11.57 -20.69 6.09
CA ILE A 117 -12.35 -20.31 7.27
C ILE A 117 -11.61 -20.84 8.52
N LEU A 118 -11.57 -20.02 9.57
CA LEU A 118 -11.14 -20.42 10.90
C LEU A 118 -12.14 -21.45 11.45
N GLU A 119 -11.62 -22.63 11.83
CA GLU A 119 -12.36 -23.66 12.58
C GLU A 119 -12.62 -23.23 14.03
#